data_AF-A0AAU7JH23-F1
#
_entry.id   AF-A0AAU7JH23-F1
#
_cell.length_a   1.000
_cell.length_b   1.000
_cell.length_c   1.000
_cell.angle_alpha   90.00
_cell.angle_beta   90.00
_cell.angle_gamma   90.00
#
_symmetry.space_group_name_H-M   'P 1'
#
loop_
_entity.id
_entity.type
_entity.pdbx_description
1 polymer ?
#
loop_
_entity_poly.entity_id
_entity_poly.type
_entity_poly.pdbx_seq_one_letter_code
_entity_poly.pdbx_strand_id
1 'polypeptide(L)'
;MHVDYEELYDWQAIDVFKKIVSKRWNEVKNSESRQRRYNGLREGWVFSAVADHLGAQEARLCSEDPPDVEVKLLEGEYRIEVTEALPMGRRPGHEARYGLVSGPAPIEKWVDEENQLLPALVEAFKRKELKSYSHVDIIVVYANLANYPRDASPSVKVAIQNIVDDPARKHMRVVLWRNFIFCTAGLTTAPATPAPGRQA
;
A
#
# COMPACT_ATOMS: atom_id res chain seq x y z
N MET A 1 14.54 6.89 -21.86
CA MET A 1 13.64 5.71 -21.84
C MET A 1 12.34 6.18 -21.22
N HIS A 2 11.28 6.27 -22.03
CA HIS A 2 9.92 6.57 -21.58
C HIS A 2 9.29 5.23 -21.20
N VAL A 3 8.93 5.06 -19.93
CA VAL A 3 8.14 3.90 -19.50
C VAL A 3 6.68 4.27 -19.70
N ASP A 4 6.08 3.66 -20.71
CA ASP A 4 4.66 3.75 -21.02
C ASP A 4 3.92 2.62 -20.28
N TYR A 5 2.77 2.96 -19.72
CA TYR A 5 1.87 2.08 -19.00
C TYR A 5 0.40 2.42 -19.28
N GLU A 6 0.10 3.01 -20.43
CA GLU A 6 -1.27 3.35 -20.85
C GLU A 6 -2.23 2.14 -20.81
N GLU A 7 -1.70 0.94 -21.05
CA GLU A 7 -2.42 -0.34 -20.93
C GLU A 7 -3.02 -0.58 -19.54
N LEU A 8 -2.51 0.09 -18.50
CA LEU A 8 -3.06 0.01 -17.14
C LEU A 8 -4.30 0.88 -16.94
N TYR A 9 -4.65 1.78 -17.86
CA TYR A 9 -5.89 2.57 -17.79
C TYR A 9 -7.12 1.79 -18.28
N ASP A 10 -6.91 0.68 -18.97
CA ASP A 10 -7.97 -0.25 -19.34
C ASP A 10 -8.20 -1.29 -18.24
N TRP A 11 -9.41 -1.85 -18.19
CA TRP A 11 -9.72 -2.96 -17.28
C TRP A 11 -8.87 -4.18 -17.61
N GLN A 12 -8.11 -4.65 -16.61
CA GLN A 12 -7.27 -5.84 -16.71
C GLN A 12 -7.66 -6.84 -15.64
N ALA A 13 -7.64 -8.14 -15.99
CA ALA A 13 -7.66 -9.20 -14.99
C ALA A 13 -6.53 -8.99 -13.97
N ILE A 14 -6.78 -9.25 -12.69
CA ILE A 14 -5.88 -8.81 -11.62
C ILE A 14 -4.46 -9.37 -11.75
N ASP A 15 -4.31 -10.61 -12.20
CA ASP A 15 -3.00 -11.24 -12.43
C ASP A 15 -2.22 -10.57 -13.56
N VAL A 16 -2.92 -10.09 -14.59
CA VAL A 16 -2.34 -9.35 -15.71
C VAL A 16 -1.91 -7.96 -15.24
N PHE A 17 -2.78 -7.26 -14.53
CA PHE A 17 -2.50 -5.95 -13.92
C PHE A 17 -1.23 -6.00 -13.06
N LYS A 18 -1.18 -6.93 -12.10
CA LYS A 18 -0.05 -7.13 -11.18
C LYS A 18 1.25 -7.42 -11.93
N LYS A 19 1.19 -8.23 -13.00
CA LYS A 19 2.35 -8.58 -13.82
C LYS A 19 2.90 -7.37 -14.57
N ILE A 20 2.02 -6.57 -15.18
CA ILE A 20 2.40 -5.35 -15.90
C ILE A 20 3.01 -4.35 -14.92
N VAL A 21 2.30 -4.01 -13.83
CA VAL A 21 2.79 -3.10 -12.79
C VAL A 21 4.16 -3.54 -12.27
N SER A 22 4.31 -4.81 -11.90
CA SER A 22 5.58 -5.33 -11.38
C SER A 22 6.72 -5.17 -12.38
N LYS A 23 6.48 -5.47 -13.66
CA LYS A 23 7.46 -5.29 -14.73
C LYS A 23 7.87 -3.82 -14.86
N ARG A 24 6.91 -2.92 -15.03
CA ARG A 24 7.15 -1.48 -15.24
C ARG A 24 7.78 -0.81 -14.02
N TRP A 25 7.30 -1.14 -12.82
CA TRP A 25 7.85 -0.62 -11.57
C TRP A 25 9.33 -1.00 -11.40
N ASN A 26 9.71 -2.24 -11.74
CA ASN A 26 11.11 -2.67 -11.69
C ASN A 26 12.03 -1.88 -12.64
N GLU A 27 11.52 -1.36 -13.75
CA GLU A 27 12.27 -0.52 -14.71
C GLU A 27 12.56 0.89 -14.15
N VAL A 28 11.74 1.38 -13.21
CA VAL A 28 11.79 2.76 -12.71
C VAL A 28 12.24 2.91 -11.25
N LYS A 29 12.05 1.88 -10.41
CA LYS A 29 12.25 1.96 -8.95
C LYS A 29 13.65 2.40 -8.50
N ASN A 30 14.68 2.18 -9.33
CA ASN A 30 16.06 2.51 -8.99
C ASN A 30 16.44 4.00 -9.19
N SER A 31 15.49 4.88 -9.53
CA SER A 31 15.76 6.30 -9.76
C SER A 31 14.71 7.19 -9.09
N GLU A 32 15.09 7.90 -8.01
CA GLU A 32 14.21 8.81 -7.26
C GLU A 32 13.52 9.87 -8.14
N SER A 33 14.26 10.44 -9.11
CA SER A 33 13.69 11.42 -10.05
C SER A 33 12.67 10.82 -11.00
N ARG A 34 12.73 9.50 -11.27
CA ARG A 34 11.74 8.79 -12.06
C ARG A 34 10.48 8.47 -11.25
N GLN A 35 10.61 8.14 -9.97
CA GLN A 35 9.46 7.75 -9.16
C GLN A 35 8.39 8.87 -9.06
N ARG A 36 8.79 10.14 -8.96
CA ARG A 36 7.85 11.28 -8.98
C ARG A 36 7.11 11.48 -10.31
N ARG A 37 7.69 10.99 -11.41
CA ARG A 37 7.09 11.06 -12.75
C ARG A 37 6.11 9.89 -12.99
N TYR A 38 6.12 8.89 -12.11
CA TYR A 38 5.42 7.62 -12.27
C TYR A 38 4.55 7.31 -11.04
N ASN A 39 3.85 8.32 -10.52
CA ASN A 39 2.96 8.17 -9.36
C ASN A 39 1.91 7.06 -9.59
N GLY A 40 1.27 7.04 -10.76
CA GLY A 40 0.34 5.96 -11.15
C GLY A 40 0.93 4.55 -11.05
N LEU A 41 2.19 4.35 -11.47
CA LEU A 41 2.85 3.05 -11.32
C LEU A 41 3.14 2.70 -9.86
N ARG A 42 3.41 3.70 -9.03
CA ARG A 42 3.63 3.51 -7.59
C ARG A 42 2.33 3.16 -6.88
N GLU A 43 1.25 3.87 -7.19
CA GLU A 43 -0.11 3.59 -6.69
C GLU A 43 -0.55 2.19 -7.11
N GLY A 44 -0.41 1.85 -8.40
CA GLY A 44 -0.66 0.51 -8.92
C GLY A 44 0.18 -0.58 -8.25
N TRP A 45 1.45 -0.29 -7.91
CA TRP A 45 2.32 -1.23 -7.20
C TRP A 45 1.86 -1.48 -5.77
N VAL A 46 1.46 -0.42 -5.04
CA VAL A 46 0.89 -0.55 -3.70
C VAL A 46 -0.44 -1.32 -3.75
N PHE A 47 -1.34 -0.96 -4.67
CA PHE A 47 -2.62 -1.65 -4.85
C PHE A 47 -2.43 -3.14 -5.19
N SER A 48 -1.49 -3.45 -6.09
CA SER A 48 -1.17 -4.84 -6.49
C SER A 48 -0.81 -5.74 -5.30
N ALA A 49 -0.24 -5.18 -4.23
CA ALA A 49 0.10 -5.92 -3.02
C ALA A 49 -1.10 -6.20 -2.11
N VAL A 50 -2.19 -5.44 -2.22
CA VAL A 50 -3.42 -5.65 -1.43
C VAL A 50 -4.55 -6.30 -2.22
N ALA A 51 -4.47 -6.33 -3.55
CA ALA A 51 -5.55 -6.74 -4.42
C ALA A 51 -6.11 -8.15 -4.14
N ASP A 52 -5.24 -9.13 -3.92
CA ASP A 52 -5.66 -10.51 -3.62
C ASP A 52 -6.42 -10.58 -2.28
N HIS A 53 -5.99 -9.78 -1.31
CA HIS A 53 -6.65 -9.69 0.00
C HIS A 53 -8.02 -9.05 -0.10
N LEU A 54 -8.21 -8.12 -1.04
CA LEU A 54 -9.50 -7.52 -1.32
C LEU A 54 -10.42 -8.43 -2.16
N GLY A 55 -9.92 -9.54 -2.71
CA GLY A 55 -10.68 -10.37 -3.64
C GLY A 55 -10.90 -9.70 -5.01
N ALA A 56 -9.94 -8.89 -5.45
CA ALA A 56 -10.00 -8.20 -6.73
C ALA A 56 -10.03 -9.18 -7.91
N GLN A 57 -10.94 -8.93 -8.85
CA GLN A 57 -11.05 -9.70 -10.10
C GLN A 57 -10.40 -8.95 -11.26
N GLU A 58 -10.72 -7.67 -11.37
CA GLU A 58 -10.17 -6.76 -12.38
C GLU A 58 -9.77 -5.43 -11.74
N ALA A 59 -8.78 -4.76 -12.32
CA ALA A 59 -8.38 -3.43 -11.90
C ALA A 59 -7.92 -2.58 -13.09
N ARG A 60 -7.98 -1.26 -12.90
CA ARG A 60 -7.36 -0.26 -13.77
C ARG A 60 -6.84 0.91 -12.94
N LEU A 61 -5.80 1.56 -13.42
CA LEU A 61 -5.41 2.89 -12.97
C LEU A 61 -6.41 3.91 -13.50
N CYS A 62 -6.56 5.00 -12.76
CA CYS A 62 -7.32 6.16 -13.21
C CYS A 62 -6.37 7.25 -13.68
N SER A 63 -6.74 7.94 -14.75
CA SER A 63 -5.96 9.06 -15.30
C SER A 63 -6.21 10.38 -14.55
N GLU A 64 -7.31 10.46 -13.80
CA GLU A 64 -7.72 11.61 -13.00
C GLU A 64 -7.48 11.32 -11.51
N ASP A 65 -6.72 12.18 -10.83
CA ASP A 65 -6.51 12.10 -9.37
C ASP A 65 -7.62 12.93 -8.68
N PRO A 66 -8.54 12.33 -7.90
CA PRO A 66 -8.73 10.90 -7.55
C PRO A 66 -9.92 10.23 -8.28
N PRO A 67 -10.10 8.89 -8.19
CA PRO A 67 -9.33 7.92 -7.42
C PRO A 67 -8.05 7.50 -8.13
N ASP A 68 -7.15 6.80 -7.46
CA ASP A 68 -5.93 6.29 -8.11
C ASP A 68 -6.18 4.98 -8.88
N VAL A 69 -7.06 4.14 -8.35
CA VAL A 69 -7.38 2.80 -8.88
C VAL A 69 -8.89 2.55 -8.82
N GLU A 70 -9.43 1.96 -9.87
CA GLU A 70 -10.74 1.33 -9.86
C GLU A 70 -10.58 -0.19 -9.88
N VAL A 71 -11.36 -0.88 -9.04
CA VAL A 71 -11.30 -2.33 -8.88
C VAL A 71 -12.69 -2.93 -8.96
N LYS A 72 -12.81 -4.09 -9.61
CA LYS A 72 -14.00 -4.94 -9.52
C LYS A 72 -13.75 -6.04 -8.50
N LEU A 73 -14.56 -6.03 -7.45
CA LEU A 73 -14.67 -7.11 -6.47
C LEU A 73 -15.92 -7.94 -6.82
N LEU A 74 -16.16 -9.04 -6.08
CA LEU A 74 -17.34 -9.87 -6.27
C LEU A 74 -18.66 -9.07 -6.14
N GLU A 75 -18.69 -8.10 -5.23
CA GLU A 75 -19.89 -7.33 -4.87
C GLU A 75 -20.12 -6.11 -5.78
N GLY A 76 -19.12 -5.69 -6.56
CA GLY A 76 -19.24 -4.51 -7.41
C GLY A 76 -17.91 -3.82 -7.71
N GLU A 77 -18.03 -2.60 -8.24
CA GLU A 77 -16.90 -1.72 -8.54
C GLU A 77 -16.63 -0.80 -7.35
N TYR A 78 -15.35 -0.66 -6.98
CA TYR A 78 -14.89 0.17 -5.88
C TYR A 78 -13.76 1.08 -6.35
N ARG A 79 -13.73 2.29 -5.78
CA ARG A 79 -12.73 3.31 -6.04
C ARG A 79 -11.75 3.39 -4.89
N ILE A 80 -10.47 3.21 -5.21
CA ILE A 80 -9.38 3.12 -4.26
C ILE A 80 -8.50 4.36 -4.38
N GLU A 81 -8.31 5.01 -3.25
CA GLU A 81 -7.29 6.02 -3.05
C GLU A 81 -6.08 5.39 -2.38
N VAL A 82 -4.90 5.57 -2.97
CA VAL A 82 -3.63 5.12 -2.43
C VAL A 82 -2.88 6.31 -1.82
N THR A 83 -2.25 6.08 -0.68
CA THR A 83 -1.40 7.08 -0.04
C THR A 83 -0.27 6.43 0.73
N GLU A 84 0.72 7.23 1.11
CA GLU A 84 1.81 6.79 1.96
C GLU A 84 1.76 7.44 3.34
N ALA A 85 2.00 6.64 4.36
CA ALA A 85 2.39 7.15 5.65
C ALA A 85 3.92 7.35 5.65
N LEU A 86 4.32 8.61 5.69
CA LEU A 86 5.72 9.04 5.72
C LEU A 86 6.07 9.59 7.10
N PRO A 87 6.85 8.86 7.92
CA PRO A 87 7.44 9.41 9.13
C PRO A 87 8.30 10.65 8.86
N MET A 88 8.56 11.44 9.91
CA MET A 88 9.33 12.67 9.80
C MET A 88 10.70 12.43 9.15
N GLY A 89 11.05 13.24 8.14
CA GLY A 89 12.31 13.12 7.40
C GLY A 89 12.34 12.04 6.31
N ARG A 90 11.26 11.27 6.11
CA ARG A 90 11.14 10.29 5.02
C ARG A 90 10.62 10.90 3.73
N ARG A 91 10.93 10.23 2.62
CA ARG A 91 10.49 10.58 1.26
C ARG A 91 9.99 9.32 0.53
N PRO A 92 9.03 9.45 -0.40
CA PRO A 92 8.66 8.35 -1.30
C PRO A 92 9.89 7.77 -2.00
N GLY A 93 9.95 6.44 -2.14
CA GLY A 93 11.07 5.77 -2.80
C GLY A 93 12.32 5.51 -1.98
N HIS A 94 12.34 5.96 -0.72
CA HIS A 94 13.41 5.66 0.23
C HIS A 94 13.03 4.42 1.07
N GLU A 95 12.49 3.38 0.42
CA GLU A 95 12.27 2.10 1.10
C GLU A 95 13.62 1.55 1.58
N ALA A 96 13.65 0.91 2.75
CA ALA A 96 14.86 0.21 3.15
C ALA A 96 15.17 -0.92 2.16
N ARG A 97 16.41 -0.93 1.67
CA ARG A 97 16.92 -2.09 0.96
C ARG A 97 17.15 -3.21 1.99
N TYR A 98 16.30 -4.23 1.93
CA TYR A 98 16.41 -5.43 2.75
C TYR A 98 17.83 -6.01 2.64
N GLY A 99 18.49 -6.26 3.77
CA GLY A 99 19.84 -6.84 3.81
C GLY A 99 21.02 -5.87 3.65
N LEU A 100 20.80 -4.55 3.52
CA LEU A 100 21.88 -3.55 3.50
C LEU A 100 22.15 -2.89 4.87
N VAL A 101 21.31 -3.15 5.87
CA VAL A 101 21.66 -2.87 7.27
C VAL A 101 22.27 -4.14 7.84
N SER A 102 23.60 -4.13 7.97
CA SER A 102 24.35 -5.17 8.67
C SER A 102 23.97 -5.14 10.15
N GLY A 103 23.06 -6.04 10.54
CA GLY A 103 22.66 -6.30 11.93
C GLY A 103 21.26 -5.82 12.28
N PRO A 104 20.62 -6.42 13.31
CA PRO A 104 19.37 -5.91 13.87
C PRO A 104 19.62 -4.46 14.32
N ALA A 105 18.74 -3.53 13.94
CA ALA A 105 18.84 -2.18 14.49
C ALA A 105 18.69 -2.26 16.02
N PRO A 106 19.40 -1.42 16.79
CA PRO A 106 19.20 -1.35 18.24
C PRO A 106 17.71 -1.19 18.57
N ILE A 107 17.23 -1.87 19.61
CA ILE A 107 15.82 -1.87 20.05
C ILE A 107 15.27 -0.44 20.18
N GLU A 108 16.09 0.51 20.64
CA GLU A 108 15.74 1.93 20.75
C GLU A 108 15.29 2.54 19.42
N LYS A 109 15.96 2.21 18.31
CA LYS A 109 15.57 2.69 16.97
C LYS A 109 14.24 2.10 16.51
N TRP A 110 13.86 0.92 16.99
CA TRP A 110 12.56 0.32 16.68
C TRP A 110 11.43 1.01 17.43
N VAL A 111 11.65 1.36 18.69
CA VAL A 111 10.68 2.13 19.50
C VAL A 111 10.45 3.51 18.88
N ASP A 112 11.51 4.17 18.40
CA ASP A 112 11.38 5.45 17.70
C ASP A 112 10.63 5.32 16.37
N GLU A 113 10.88 4.27 15.59
CA GLU A 113 10.13 3.99 14.35
C GLU A 113 8.65 3.69 14.65
N GLU A 114 8.33 2.97 15.72
CA GLU A 114 6.96 2.69 16.19
C GLU A 114 6.23 3.96 16.63
N ASN A 115 6.88 4.79 17.45
CA ASN A 115 6.34 6.06 17.92
C ASN A 115 6.01 7.03 16.78
N GLN A 116 6.70 6.92 15.65
CA GLN A 116 6.45 7.74 14.46
C GLN A 116 5.43 7.10 13.51
N LEU A 117 5.25 5.78 13.53
CA LEU A 117 4.36 5.05 12.63
C LEU A 117 2.89 5.43 12.83
N LEU A 118 2.39 5.27 14.06
CA LEU A 118 0.97 5.46 14.34
C LEU A 118 0.53 6.90 14.05
N PRO A 119 1.28 7.95 14.44
CA PRO A 119 0.96 9.32 14.03
C PRO A 119 0.97 9.52 12.51
N ALA A 120 1.94 8.93 11.80
CA ALA A 120 2.03 9.05 10.34
C ALA A 120 0.84 8.36 9.63
N LEU A 121 0.41 7.19 10.10
CA LEU A 121 -0.78 6.50 9.59
C LEU A 121 -2.05 7.33 9.82
N VAL A 122 -2.25 7.82 11.04
CA VAL A 122 -3.41 8.65 11.39
C VAL A 122 -3.44 9.93 10.53
N GLU A 123 -2.30 10.58 10.35
CA GLU A 123 -2.18 11.78 9.53
C GLU A 123 -2.45 11.48 8.05
N ALA A 124 -1.95 10.37 7.51
CA ALA A 124 -2.21 9.96 6.13
C ALA A 124 -3.71 9.74 5.87
N PHE A 125 -4.40 9.03 6.76
CA PHE A 125 -5.86 8.86 6.65
C PHE A 125 -6.59 10.20 6.78
N LYS A 126 -6.27 11.01 7.80
CA LYS A 126 -6.91 12.32 8.00
C LYS A 126 -6.80 13.22 6.77
N ARG A 127 -5.63 13.28 6.14
CA ARG A 127 -5.42 14.10 4.94
C ARG A 127 -6.30 13.68 3.77
N LYS A 128 -6.53 12.39 3.58
CA LYS A 128 -7.37 11.88 2.49
C LYS A 128 -8.86 12.01 2.83
N GLU A 129 -9.24 11.79 4.08
CA GLU A 129 -10.63 11.96 4.55
C GLU A 129 -11.10 13.43 4.53
N LEU A 130 -10.23 14.38 4.90
CA LEU A 130 -10.56 15.81 4.91
C LEU A 130 -10.83 16.36 3.51
N LYS A 131 -10.28 15.73 2.47
CA LYS A 131 -10.54 16.14 1.10
C LYS A 131 -11.93 15.78 0.59
N SER A 132 -12.76 15.13 1.42
CA SER A 132 -14.17 14.84 1.16
C SER A 132 -14.41 14.24 -0.23
N TYR A 133 -13.56 13.32 -0.67
CA TYR A 133 -13.74 12.66 -1.95
C TYR A 133 -15.05 11.87 -1.92
N SER A 134 -16.07 12.39 -2.60
CA SER A 134 -17.41 11.79 -2.64
C SER A 134 -17.42 10.44 -3.33
N HIS A 135 -16.38 10.16 -4.12
CA HIS A 135 -16.23 9.04 -5.02
C HIS A 135 -15.07 8.12 -4.63
N VAL A 136 -14.60 8.12 -3.38
CA VAL A 136 -13.62 7.14 -2.90
C VAL A 136 -14.32 6.19 -1.93
N ASP A 137 -14.17 4.89 -2.14
CA ASP A 137 -14.77 3.85 -1.29
C ASP A 137 -13.74 3.31 -0.28
N ILE A 138 -12.49 3.15 -0.72
CA ILE A 138 -11.42 2.52 0.05
C ILE A 138 -10.18 3.42 0.06
N ILE A 139 -9.56 3.60 1.23
CA ILE A 139 -8.26 4.26 1.37
C ILE A 139 -7.20 3.21 1.74
N VAL A 140 -6.21 3.04 0.87
CA VAL A 140 -5.04 2.18 1.07
C VAL A 140 -3.85 3.04 1.49
N VAL A 141 -3.32 2.80 2.69
CA VAL A 141 -2.13 3.47 3.20
C VAL A 141 -0.94 2.50 3.16
N TYR A 142 0.08 2.82 2.36
CA TYR A 142 1.37 2.15 2.41
C TYR A 142 2.22 2.74 3.54
N ALA A 143 2.54 1.91 4.54
CA ALA A 143 3.44 2.24 5.63
C ALA A 143 4.89 2.02 5.21
N ASN A 144 5.53 3.08 4.71
CA ASN A 144 6.91 3.06 4.21
C ASN A 144 7.93 3.12 5.37
N LEU A 145 8.09 1.99 6.08
CA LEU A 145 9.02 1.85 7.20
C LEU A 145 10.21 0.93 6.91
N ALA A 146 11.38 1.42 7.30
CA ALA A 146 12.67 0.85 6.96
C ALA A 146 13.08 -0.38 7.79
N ASN A 147 13.02 -0.34 9.14
CA ASN A 147 13.84 -1.26 9.93
C ASN A 147 13.14 -1.98 11.07
N TYR A 148 11.83 -1.81 11.25
CA TYR A 148 11.10 -2.58 12.26
C TYR A 148 11.20 -4.09 12.00
N PRO A 149 11.36 -4.99 12.98
CA PRO A 149 11.47 -6.42 12.71
C PRO A 149 10.18 -6.99 12.09
N ARG A 150 10.27 -8.16 11.44
CA ARG A 150 9.11 -8.90 10.91
C ARG A 150 8.09 -9.20 12.01
N ASP A 151 8.59 -9.37 13.22
CA ASP A 151 7.82 -9.62 14.44
C ASP A 151 7.48 -8.31 15.14
N ALA A 152 6.69 -7.50 14.44
CA ALA A 152 6.18 -6.28 15.02
C ALA A 152 5.52 -6.55 16.38
N SER A 153 5.78 -5.69 17.38
CA SER A 153 5.19 -5.85 18.71
C SER A 153 3.67 -6.05 18.58
N PRO A 154 3.08 -7.02 19.31
CA PRO A 154 1.63 -7.20 19.32
C PRO A 154 0.86 -5.89 19.58
N SER A 155 1.43 -4.98 20.39
CA SER A 155 0.87 -3.65 20.65
C SER A 155 0.68 -2.82 19.37
N VAL A 156 1.67 -2.82 18.47
CA VAL A 156 1.60 -2.10 17.20
C VAL A 156 0.53 -2.67 16.30
N LYS A 157 0.49 -4.00 16.18
CA LYS A 157 -0.49 -4.68 15.34
C LYS A 157 -1.91 -4.36 15.80
N VAL A 158 -2.16 -4.40 17.11
CA VAL A 158 -3.44 -4.00 17.71
C VAL A 158 -3.74 -2.52 17.45
N ALA A 159 -2.76 -1.63 17.60
CA ALA A 159 -2.96 -0.20 17.35
C ALA A 159 -3.29 0.10 15.87
N ILE A 160 -2.61 -0.55 14.92
CA ILE A 160 -2.92 -0.43 13.48
C ILE A 160 -4.32 -0.99 13.22
N GLN A 161 -4.67 -2.14 13.78
CA GLN A 161 -5.99 -2.73 13.61
C GLN A 161 -7.09 -1.81 14.15
N ASN A 162 -6.89 -1.19 15.31
CA ASN A 162 -7.85 -0.20 15.86
C ASN A 162 -8.01 1.04 14.96
N ILE A 163 -6.97 1.47 14.24
CA ILE A 163 -7.08 2.56 13.25
C ILE A 163 -7.94 2.11 12.07
N VAL A 164 -7.77 0.87 11.63
CA VAL A 164 -8.46 0.29 10.47
C VAL A 164 -9.93 -0.04 10.77
N ASP A 165 -10.22 -0.51 11.98
CA ASP A 165 -11.55 -0.93 12.42
C ASP A 165 -12.41 0.21 12.97
N ASP A 166 -11.92 1.46 12.97
CA ASP A 166 -12.65 2.64 13.48
C ASP A 166 -13.99 2.81 12.73
N PRO A 167 -15.13 2.45 13.35
CA PRO A 167 -16.42 2.40 12.66
C PRO A 167 -17.01 3.80 12.44
N ALA A 168 -16.42 4.84 13.05
CA ALA A 168 -16.85 6.22 12.86
C ALA A 168 -16.41 6.81 11.51
N ARG A 169 -15.73 6.01 10.68
CA ARG A 169 -15.08 6.47 9.45
C ARG A 169 -15.89 6.07 8.23
N LYS A 170 -15.96 6.99 7.28
CA LYS A 170 -16.78 6.86 6.06
C LYS A 170 -16.21 5.85 5.07
N HIS A 171 -14.89 5.74 4.98
CA HIS A 171 -14.20 4.94 3.99
C HIS A 171 -13.66 3.67 4.62
N MET A 172 -13.65 2.57 3.86
CA MET A 172 -12.92 1.39 4.27
C MET A 172 -11.42 1.69 4.28
N ARG A 173 -10.71 1.18 5.28
CA ARG A 173 -9.28 1.43 5.46
C ARG A 173 -8.48 0.16 5.25
N VAL A 174 -7.38 0.29 4.54
CA VAL A 174 -6.40 -0.78 4.37
C VAL A 174 -5.03 -0.21 4.67
N VAL A 175 -4.27 -0.89 5.53
CA VAL A 175 -2.86 -0.56 5.75
C VAL A 175 -2.01 -1.68 5.16
N LEU A 176 -1.20 -1.34 4.17
CA LEU A 176 -0.13 -2.19 3.69
C LEU A 176 1.15 -1.84 4.45
N TRP A 177 1.60 -2.73 5.32
CA TRP A 177 2.87 -2.58 6.00
C TRP A 177 3.80 -3.74 5.65
N ARG A 178 4.73 -3.47 4.73
CA ARG A 178 5.58 -4.47 4.09
C ARG A 178 4.75 -5.49 3.32
N ASN A 179 4.40 -6.60 3.97
CA ASN A 179 3.56 -7.69 3.46
C ASN A 179 2.42 -8.04 4.42
N PHE A 180 2.27 -7.29 5.53
CA PHE A 180 1.11 -7.39 6.40
C PHE A 180 0.05 -6.45 5.88
N ILE A 181 -1.16 -6.98 5.75
CA ILE A 181 -2.33 -6.23 5.35
C ILE A 181 -3.25 -6.18 6.56
N PHE A 182 -3.63 -4.97 6.95
CA PHE A 182 -4.63 -4.72 7.97
C PHE A 182 -5.83 -4.12 7.25
N CYS A 183 -6.99 -4.77 7.31
CA CYS A 183 -8.23 -4.27 6.75
C CYS A 183 -9.38 -4.51 7.74
N THR A 184 -10.49 -3.82 7.52
CA THR A 184 -11.69 -4.00 8.33
C THR A 184 -12.21 -5.44 8.18
N ALA A 185 -12.58 -6.08 9.29
CA ALA A 185 -13.16 -7.42 9.27
C ALA A 185 -14.52 -7.39 8.55
N GLY A 186 -14.59 -7.95 7.34
CA GLY A 186 -15.79 -7.94 6.50
C GLY A 186 -15.56 -8.38 5.06
N LEU A 187 -14.34 -8.24 4.56
CA LEU A 187 -13.92 -8.91 3.33
C LEU A 187 -13.49 -10.34 3.67
N THR A 188 -14.31 -11.31 3.29
CA THR A 188 -14.00 -12.74 3.36
C THR A 188 -12.74 -13.02 2.53
N THR A 189 -11.61 -13.10 3.21
CA THR A 189 -10.34 -13.51 2.61
C THR A 189 -10.33 -15.03 2.49
N ALA A 190 -10.25 -15.54 1.27
CA ALA A 190 -9.50 -16.77 1.07
C ALA A 190 -8.05 -16.48 1.52
N PRO A 191 -7.38 -17.39 2.25
CA PRO A 191 -6.04 -17.13 2.75
C PRO A 191 -5.10 -16.82 1.57
N ALA A 192 -4.35 -15.71 1.69
CA ALA A 192 -3.33 -15.35 0.73
C ALA A 192 -2.38 -16.53 0.54
N THR A 193 -2.28 -17.03 -0.69
CA THR A 193 -1.32 -18.09 -1.01
C THR A 193 0.08 -17.51 -0.80
N PRO A 194 0.91 -18.08 0.08
CA PRO A 194 2.27 -17.60 0.25
C PRO A 194 2.99 -17.73 -1.08
N ALA A 195 3.64 -16.64 -1.52
CA ALA A 195 4.54 -16.67 -2.66
C ALA A 195 5.52 -17.84 -2.50
N PRO A 196 5.74 -18.67 -3.55
CA PRO A 196 6.60 -19.84 -3.45
C PRO A 196 7.99 -19.40 -2.97
N GLY A 197 8.31 -19.81 -1.75
CA GLY A 197 9.60 -19.56 -1.13
C GLY A 197 10.69 -20.20 -1.98
N ARG A 198 11.71 -19.41 -2.31
CA ARG A 198 13.03 -19.97 -2.62
C ARG A 198 13.49 -20.72 -1.38
N GLN A 199 13.45 -22.05 -1.45
CA GLN A 199 14.19 -22.89 -0.53
C GLN A 199 15.68 -22.55 -0.69
N ALA A 200 16.33 -22.24 0.43
CA ALA A 200 17.78 -22.26 0.55
C ALA A 200 18.25 -23.72 0.66
#